data_AF-A0A4P5STQ3-F1
#
_entry.id   AF-A0A4P5STQ3-F1
#
_cell.length_a   1.000
_cell.length_b   1.000
_cell.length_c   1.000
_cell.angle_alpha   90.00
_cell.angle_beta   90.00
_cell.angle_gamma   90.00
#
_symmetry.space_group_name_H-M   'P 1'
#
loop_
_entity.id
_entity.type
_entity.pdbx_description
1 polymer ?
#
loop_
_entity_poly.entity_id
_entity_poly.type
_entity_poly.pdbx_seq_one_letter_code
_entity_poly.pdbx_strand_id
1 'polypeptide(L)'
;MKIQGPSCEPVLYDSEYIRCVKFPNQDGLLADGDIAIIKRLQGNLIEYSARRVQRSVEDINFIPLSRDHSPYKGYNFHKDKILNSPQFEIIGKILFKFKIFS
;
A
#
# COMPACT_ATOMS: atom_id res chain seq x y z
N MET A 1 -3.51 11.48 -5.48
CA MET A 1 -3.29 11.63 -4.02
C MET A 1 -1.92 12.26 -3.80
N LYS A 2 -1.72 13.06 -2.75
CA LYS A 2 -0.40 13.62 -2.40
C LYS A 2 0.26 12.69 -1.36
N ILE A 3 1.54 12.39 -1.53
CA ILE A 3 2.34 11.61 -0.58
C ILE A 3 2.73 12.49 0.60
N GLN A 4 2.65 11.92 1.80
CA GLN A 4 3.04 12.56 3.05
C GLN A 4 3.95 11.63 3.85
N GLY A 5 5.14 12.13 4.19
CA GLY A 5 6.11 11.45 5.05
C GLY A 5 7.04 10.46 4.33
N PRO A 6 8.06 9.96 5.06
CA PRO A 6 9.18 9.23 4.46
C PRO A 6 8.97 7.70 4.37
N SER A 7 7.80 7.19 4.77
CA SER A 7 7.52 5.74 4.83
C SER A 7 7.61 5.03 3.48
N CYS A 8 7.61 5.82 2.40
CA CYS A 8 7.62 5.33 1.04
C CYS A 8 8.97 5.52 0.31
N GLU A 9 9.97 6.13 0.95
CA GLU A 9 11.24 6.49 0.31
C GLU A 9 12.21 5.31 0.22
N PRO A 10 12.95 5.12 -0.89
CA PRO A 10 13.17 6.08 -1.97
C PRO A 10 12.18 5.93 -3.15
N VAL A 11 11.13 5.12 -3.01
CA VAL A 11 10.24 4.80 -4.13
C VAL A 11 9.27 5.95 -4.41
N LEU A 12 8.68 6.52 -3.36
CA LEU A 12 7.83 7.71 -3.41
C LEU A 12 8.35 8.71 -2.38
N TYR A 13 8.58 9.94 -2.82
CA TYR A 13 9.08 11.02 -1.98
C TYR A 13 7.95 11.88 -1.44
N ASP A 14 8.19 12.52 -0.30
CA ASP A 14 7.26 13.50 0.25
C ASP A 14 6.86 14.54 -0.81
N SER A 15 5.58 14.92 -0.77
CA SER A 15 4.98 15.91 -1.66
C SER A 15 4.88 15.52 -3.16
N GLU A 16 5.32 14.32 -3.55
CA GLU A 16 4.95 13.74 -4.85
C GLU A 16 3.44 13.48 -4.92
N TYR A 17 2.90 13.56 -6.12
CA TYR A 17 1.53 13.14 -6.41
C TYR A 17 1.54 11.79 -7.09
N ILE A 18 0.50 11.00 -6.82
CA ILE A 18 0.31 9.68 -7.42
C ILE A 18 -1.04 9.59 -8.11
N ARG A 19 -1.05 8.90 -9.26
CA ARG A 19 -2.25 8.44 -9.95
C ARG A 19 -2.45 6.97 -9.66
N CYS A 20 -3.68 6.61 -9.31
CA CYS A 20 -4.04 5.26 -8.91
C CYS A 20 -5.22 4.77 -9.73
N VAL A 21 -5.28 3.46 -9.95
CA VAL A 21 -6.51 2.78 -10.33
C VAL A 21 -7.16 2.27 -9.05
N LYS A 22 -8.47 2.49 -8.91
CA LYS A 22 -9.23 2.13 -7.71
C LYS A 22 -9.95 0.81 -7.95
N PHE A 23 -9.77 -0.16 -7.05
CA PHE A 23 -10.48 -1.43 -7.05
C PHE A 23 -10.61 -1.92 -5.59
N PRO A 24 -11.64 -1.47 -4.87
CA PRO A 24 -11.75 -1.78 -3.46
C PRO A 24 -11.94 -3.28 -3.24
N ASN A 25 -11.13 -3.88 -2.37
CA ASN A 25 -11.20 -5.30 -1.98
C ASN A 25 -11.20 -6.30 -3.15
N GLN A 26 -10.36 -6.04 -4.16
CA GLN A 26 -10.09 -6.96 -5.26
C GLN A 26 -8.60 -7.26 -5.35
N ASP A 27 -8.12 -8.20 -4.54
CA ASP A 27 -6.70 -8.54 -4.46
C ASP A 27 -6.19 -9.22 -5.75
N GLY A 28 -7.07 -9.86 -6.52
CA GLY A 28 -6.73 -10.50 -7.81
C GLY A 28 -6.20 -9.52 -8.88
N LEU A 29 -6.37 -8.22 -8.70
CA LEU A 29 -5.84 -7.18 -9.59
C LEU A 29 -4.43 -6.68 -9.20
N LEU A 30 -3.88 -7.22 -8.11
CA LEU A 30 -2.52 -6.95 -7.63
C LEU A 30 -1.56 -8.06 -8.06
N ALA A 31 -0.52 -7.67 -8.80
CA ALA A 31 0.61 -8.53 -9.15
C ALA A 31 1.76 -8.40 -8.13
N ASP A 32 2.69 -9.35 -8.17
CA ASP A 32 3.95 -9.24 -7.43
C ASP A 32 4.72 -7.99 -7.88
N GLY A 33 5.23 -7.22 -6.92
CA GLY A 33 5.94 -5.96 -7.17
C GLY A 33 5.06 -4.73 -7.35
N ASP A 34 3.74 -4.87 -7.53
CA ASP A 34 2.82 -3.73 -7.58
C ASP A 34 2.91 -2.89 -6.30
N ILE A 35 2.67 -1.58 -6.42
CA ILE A 35 2.55 -0.70 -5.26
C ILE A 35 1.06 -0.48 -4.96
N ALA A 36 0.55 -1.19 -3.96
CA ALA A 36 -0.83 -1.09 -3.52
C ALA A 36 -1.02 0.10 -2.58
N ILE A 37 -2.21 0.70 -2.64
CA ILE A 37 -2.71 1.58 -1.59
C ILE A 37 -3.63 0.76 -0.70
N ILE A 38 -3.31 0.76 0.58
CA ILE A 38 -4.10 0.07 1.59
C ILE A 38 -4.63 1.09 2.59
N LYS A 39 -5.78 0.75 3.17
CA LYS A 39 -6.36 1.45 4.31
C LYS A 39 -6.43 0.48 5.47
N ARG A 40 -6.06 0.95 6.65
CA ARG A 40 -6.06 0.18 7.88
C ARG A 40 -6.74 0.94 9.00
N LEU A 41 -7.47 0.21 9.83
CA LEU A 41 -8.05 0.72 11.06
C LEU A 41 -7.19 0.27 12.24
N GLN A 42 -6.71 1.23 13.04
CA GLN A 42 -5.96 0.99 14.27
C GLN A 42 -6.63 1.70 15.44
N GLY A 43 -7.47 0.96 16.16
CA GLY A 43 -8.38 1.58 17.14
C GLY A 43 -9.29 2.58 16.44
N ASN A 44 -9.18 3.85 16.80
CA ASN A 44 -9.96 4.95 16.21
C ASN A 44 -9.24 5.68 15.06
N LEU A 45 -8.02 5.27 14.70
CA LEU A 45 -7.22 5.91 13.65
C LEU A 45 -7.35 5.16 12.33
N ILE A 46 -7.45 5.92 11.24
CA ILE A 46 -7.39 5.39 9.87
C ILE A 46 -6.03 5.74 9.27
N GLU A 47 -5.28 4.70 8.91
CA GLU A 47 -4.01 4.82 8.19
C GLU A 47 -4.25 4.53 6.71
N TYR A 48 -3.79 5.41 5.82
CA TYR A 48 -3.63 5.12 4.39
C TYR A 48 -2.13 5.03 4.10
N SER A 49 -1.68 3.91 3.53
CA SER A 49 -0.25 3.75 3.18
C SER A 49 -0.05 3.02 1.86
N ALA A 50 1.07 3.34 1.20
CA ALA A 50 1.51 2.65 -0.01
C ALA A 50 2.49 1.53 0.36
N ARG A 51 2.27 0.33 -0.20
CA ARG A 51 3.04 -0.87 0.15
C ARG A 51 3.38 -1.68 -1.10
N ARG A 52 4.56 -2.30 -1.14
CA ARG A 52 4.92 -3.24 -2.19
C ARG A 52 4.20 -4.56 -1.94
N VAL A 53 3.53 -5.07 -2.96
CA VAL A 53 2.90 -6.38 -2.94
C VAL A 53 3.96 -7.44 -3.16
N GLN A 54 3.97 -8.46 -2.31
CA GLN A 54 4.71 -9.69 -2.55
C GLN A 54 3.78 -10.89 -2.38
N ARG A 55 3.63 -11.73 -3.40
CA ARG A 55 2.72 -12.89 -3.36
C ARG A 55 3.50 -14.19 -3.17
N SER A 56 2.96 -15.08 -2.34
CA SER A 56 3.38 -16.49 -2.30
C SER A 56 2.24 -17.37 -2.83
N VAL A 57 2.37 -18.70 -2.71
CA VAL A 57 1.31 -19.63 -3.09
C VAL A 57 0.04 -19.38 -2.28
N GLU A 58 0.16 -19.21 -0.96
CA GLU A 58 -0.98 -19.12 -0.03
C GLU A 58 -1.22 -17.70 0.49
N ASP A 59 -0.21 -16.83 0.42
CA ASP A 59 -0.24 -15.52 1.07
C ASP A 59 -0.08 -14.35 0.10
N ILE A 60 -0.46 -13.19 0.61
CA ILE A 60 -0.14 -11.87 0.08
C ILE A 60 0.49 -11.03 1.18
N ASN A 61 1.62 -10.41 0.87
CA ASN A 61 2.40 -9.57 1.76
C ASN A 61 2.38 -8.12 1.26
N PHE A 62 2.22 -7.18 2.17
CA PHE A 62 2.29 -5.74 1.94
C PHE A 62 3.50 -5.19 2.68
N ILE A 63 4.58 -5.02 1.95
CA ILE A 63 5.90 -4.66 2.50
C ILE A 63 6.04 -3.13 2.48
N PRO A 64 6.61 -2.51 3.54
CA PRO A 64 7.01 -1.11 3.47
C PRO A 64 7.90 -0.85 2.25
N LEU A 65 7.75 0.30 1.62
CA LEU A 65 8.65 0.70 0.54
C LEU A 65 9.97 1.24 1.09
N SER A 66 9.97 1.72 2.35
CA SER A 66 11.16 2.25 3.00
C SER A 66 12.24 1.21 3.18
N ARG A 67 13.48 1.59 2.82
CA ARG A 67 14.70 0.80 3.07
C ARG A 67 15.22 0.96 4.50
N ASP A 68 14.86 2.06 5.16
CA ASP A 68 15.32 2.36 6.51
C ASP A 68 14.39 1.68 7.52
N HIS A 69 14.77 0.45 7.86
CA HIS A 69 14.02 -0.52 8.67
C HIS A 69 13.83 -0.14 10.14
N SER A 70 13.07 0.91 10.51
CA SER A 70 12.95 1.20 11.95
C SER A 70 11.58 1.55 12.57
N PRO A 71 10.52 1.89 11.83
CA PRO A 71 9.18 1.76 12.43
C PRO A 71 8.10 1.07 11.56
N TYR A 72 8.31 0.95 10.25
CA TYR A 72 7.24 0.52 9.35
C TYR A 72 7.15 -1.00 9.28
N LYS A 73 6.03 -1.56 9.76
CA LYS A 73 5.76 -3.00 9.70
C LYS A 73 5.10 -3.38 8.38
N GLY A 74 5.44 -4.55 7.86
CA GLY A 74 4.69 -5.19 6.78
C GLY A 74 3.45 -5.89 7.30
N TYR A 75 2.57 -6.28 6.38
CA TYR A 75 1.35 -7.02 6.69
C TYR A 75 1.28 -8.27 5.84
N ASN A 76 1.04 -9.42 6.47
CA ASN A 76 0.87 -10.70 5.80
C ASN A 76 -0.58 -11.16 6.00
N PHE A 77 -1.18 -11.66 4.94
CA PHE A 77 -2.50 -12.27 4.97
C PHE A 77 -2.49 -13.54 4.13
N HIS A 78 -3.13 -14.58 4.66
CA HIS A 78 -3.60 -15.68 3.83
C HIS A 78 -4.62 -15.14 2.81
N LYS A 79 -4.53 -15.56 1.54
CA LYS A 79 -5.34 -15.00 0.44
C LYS A 79 -6.84 -15.07 0.70
N ASP A 80 -7.32 -16.12 1.37
CA ASP A 80 -8.76 -16.27 1.70
C ASP A 80 -9.25 -15.34 2.82
N LYS A 81 -8.34 -14.73 3.58
CA LYS A 81 -8.68 -13.93 4.76
C LYS A 81 -8.66 -12.43 4.49
N ILE A 82 -7.92 -11.97 3.48
CA ILE A 82 -7.68 -10.55 3.25
C ILE A 82 -8.97 -9.77 2.98
N LEU A 83 -9.84 -10.31 2.12
CA LEU A 83 -11.09 -9.64 1.72
C LEU A 83 -12.13 -9.61 2.84
N ASN A 84 -11.95 -10.43 3.87
CA ASN A 84 -12.84 -10.56 5.02
C ASN A 84 -12.33 -9.78 6.24
N SER A 85 -11.21 -9.06 6.13
CA SER A 85 -10.64 -8.32 7.26
C SER A 85 -11.39 -7.00 7.48
N PRO A 86 -12.08 -6.81 8.62
CA PRO A 86 -12.82 -5.56 8.88
C PRO A 86 -11.89 -4.35 9.15
N GLN A 87 -10.60 -4.61 9.42
CA GLN A 87 -9.61 -3.59 9.75
C GLN A 87 -8.67 -3.27 8.58
N PHE A 88 -8.88 -3.89 7.41
CA PHE A 88 -7.98 -3.78 6.27
C PHE A 88 -8.77 -3.70 4.97
N GLU A 89 -8.42 -2.74 4.13
CA GLU A 89 -9.04 -2.56 2.83
C GLU A 89 -7.96 -2.30 1.78
N ILE A 90 -7.99 -3.06 0.69
CA ILE A 90 -7.22 -2.71 -0.50
C ILE A 90 -7.99 -1.62 -1.22
N ILE A 91 -7.38 -0.46 -1.44
CA ILE A 91 -8.02 0.65 -2.15
C ILE A 91 -7.78 0.55 -3.66
N GLY A 92 -6.58 0.11 -4.04
CA GLY A 92 -6.16 0.01 -5.43
C GLY A 92 -4.64 -0.06 -5.58
N LYS A 93 -4.13 0.30 -6.76
CA LYS A 93 -2.68 0.38 -7.00
C LYS A 93 -2.25 1.66 -7.69
N ILE A 94 -1.01 2.04 -7.44
CA ILE A 94 -0.36 3.18 -8.06
C ILE A 94 0.04 2.82 -9.49
N LEU A 95 -0.30 3.68 -10.44
CA LEU A 95 0.09 3.55 -11.84
C LEU A 95 1.37 4.33 -12.12
N PHE A 96 1.42 5.57 -11.65
CA PHE A 96 2.57 6.45 -11.81
C PHE A 96 2.57 7.56 -10.76
N LYS A 97 3.75 8.18 -10.61
CA LYS A 97 3.98 9.34 -9.75
C LYS A 97 4.40 10.55 -10.58
N PHE A 98 4.15 11.75 -10.08
CA PHE A 98 4.49 13.00 -10.72
C PHE A 98 4.73 14.11 -9.69
N LYS A 99 5.51 15.13 -10.08
CA LYS A 99 5.71 16.35 -9.29
C LYS A 99 5.06 17.52 -10.02
N ILE A 100 4.45 18.42 -9.26
CA ILE A 100 3.94 19.69 -9.76
C ILE A 100 5.01 20.73 -9.40
N PHE A 101 5.60 21.37 -10.40
CA PHE A 101 6.48 22.51 -10.20
C PHE A 101 5.61 23.76 -10.34
N SER A 102 5.48 24.51 -9.25
CA SER A 102 4.84 25.83 -9.23
C SER A 102 5.88 26.92 -9.44
#